data_AF-A0A183LJU2-F1
#
_entry.id   AF-A0A183LJU2-F1
#
_cell.length_a   1.000
_cell.length_b   1.000
_cell.length_c   1.000
_cell.angle_alpha   90.00
_cell.angle_beta   90.00
_cell.angle_gamma   90.00
#
_symmetry.space_group_name_H-M   'P 1'
#
loop_
_entity.id
_entity.type
_entity.pdbx_description
1 polymer ?
#
loop_
_entity_poly.entity_id
_entity_poly.type
_entity_poly.pdbx_seq_one_letter_code
_entity_poly.pdbx_strand_id
1 'polypeptide(L)'
;MRDFNATVGTDNTGYENIMGRHGLGERNENGEKLANLYAFNKLVIGGTIFPHKRIHKTTWISPDHTTQNQIDHICINKTFRRTIEDVRTKRKADIASDHHLLVAEMKLKLKKHWTTGWTISQKFKTAFLQDTNKLNKFKLALSNKFQAFHDLLNGEGTTVESNWKGIKEAITSTCHEVLGHKKHHHKEWITVDTLYKIQERRNKKAAINTSRTRAEKAKAQAEYTEVNKQVKRSIRADKRKYVEDLAMTKEKSAREENMRELYDITKKLFGNHRETERLVKSKEDEVITNIEEQRNRWVEHSKELLNRPAPLDPPNIEVAPTDLPINVGLWN
;
A
#
# COMPACT_ATOMS: atom_id res chain seq x y z
N MET A 1 -14.28 -6.18 -4.55
CA MET A 1 -14.47 -5.35 -3.34
C MET A 1 -14.52 -3.91 -3.77
N ARG A 2 -15.61 -3.22 -3.50
CA ARG A 2 -15.77 -1.80 -3.84
C ARG A 2 -16.93 -1.20 -3.02
N ASP A 3 -16.98 0.12 -2.98
CA ASP A 3 -18.19 0.85 -2.65
C ASP A 3 -19.13 0.81 -3.87
N PHE A 4 -20.33 0.26 -3.67
CA PHE A 4 -21.36 0.14 -4.71
C PHE A 4 -22.55 1.05 -4.46
N ASN A 5 -22.55 1.80 -3.34
CA ASN A 5 -23.71 2.57 -2.89
C ASN A 5 -25.02 1.75 -2.89
N ALA A 6 -24.91 0.47 -2.52
CA ALA A 6 -25.94 -0.53 -2.69
C ALA A 6 -26.22 -1.23 -1.35
N THR A 7 -27.44 -1.06 -0.85
CA THR A 7 -27.91 -1.74 0.38
C THR A 7 -28.68 -2.97 -0.04
N VAL A 8 -28.15 -4.16 0.26
CA VAL A 8 -28.77 -5.44 -0.14
C VAL A 8 -29.77 -5.98 0.87
N GLY A 9 -29.66 -5.53 2.13
CA GLY A 9 -30.56 -5.85 3.22
C GLY A 9 -30.50 -7.29 3.74
N THR A 10 -31.50 -7.65 4.56
CA THR A 10 -31.61 -8.98 5.21
C THR A 10 -32.49 -9.96 4.45
N ASP A 11 -33.46 -9.47 3.67
CA ASP A 11 -34.27 -10.33 2.82
C ASP A 11 -33.38 -10.99 1.76
N ASN A 12 -33.42 -12.31 1.68
CA ASN A 12 -32.66 -13.08 0.70
C ASN A 12 -33.55 -13.92 -0.23
N THR A 13 -34.86 -13.67 -0.23
CA THR A 13 -35.82 -14.40 -1.06
C THR A 13 -35.44 -14.29 -2.54
N GLY A 14 -35.28 -15.43 -3.21
CA GLY A 14 -34.83 -15.51 -4.61
C GLY A 14 -33.32 -15.35 -4.83
N TYR A 15 -32.55 -15.04 -3.78
CA TYR A 15 -31.10 -14.82 -3.81
C TYR A 15 -30.35 -15.70 -2.78
N GLU A 16 -30.96 -16.76 -2.27
CA GLU A 16 -30.45 -17.62 -1.19
C GLU A 16 -29.08 -18.24 -1.54
N ASN A 17 -28.84 -18.42 -2.84
CA ASN A 17 -27.61 -18.95 -3.38
C ASN A 17 -26.41 -17.99 -3.29
N ILE A 18 -26.65 -16.68 -3.25
CA ILE A 18 -25.63 -15.63 -3.33
C ILE A 18 -25.58 -14.71 -2.12
N MET A 19 -26.61 -14.67 -1.28
CA MET A 19 -26.60 -13.83 -0.08
C MET A 19 -27.21 -14.54 1.13
N GLY A 20 -26.69 -14.18 2.31
CA GLY A 20 -27.24 -14.61 3.59
C GLY A 20 -28.28 -13.62 4.12
N ARG A 21 -28.80 -13.92 5.32
CA ARG A 21 -29.83 -13.12 6.00
C ARG A 21 -29.27 -12.09 6.98
N HIS A 22 -27.95 -11.92 7.00
CA HIS A 22 -27.27 -11.08 7.98
C HIS A 22 -26.81 -9.74 7.42
N GLY A 23 -27.34 -9.27 6.29
CA GLY A 23 -27.14 -7.88 5.86
C GLY A 23 -27.70 -6.84 6.84
N LEU A 24 -27.56 -5.57 6.49
CA LEU A 24 -28.07 -4.44 7.26
C LEU A 24 -29.01 -3.59 6.39
N GLY A 25 -30.14 -3.18 6.95
CA GLY A 25 -31.11 -2.29 6.30
C GLY A 25 -32.07 -3.02 5.36
N GLU A 26 -32.86 -2.23 4.64
CA GLU A 26 -33.76 -2.70 3.59
C GLU A 26 -33.10 -2.58 2.22
N ARG A 27 -33.48 -3.45 1.29
CA ARG A 27 -32.90 -3.46 -0.05
C ARG A 27 -33.33 -2.23 -0.82
N ASN A 28 -32.38 -1.47 -1.35
CA ASN A 28 -32.66 -0.37 -2.27
C ASN A 28 -32.50 -0.80 -3.74
N GLU A 29 -32.89 0.05 -4.70
CA GLU A 29 -32.80 -0.26 -6.14
C GLU A 29 -31.38 -0.66 -6.58
N ASN A 30 -30.37 0.02 -6.06
CA ASN A 30 -28.97 -0.33 -6.32
C ASN A 30 -28.60 -1.69 -5.73
N GLY A 31 -29.13 -2.02 -4.55
CA GLY A 31 -29.01 -3.32 -3.90
C GLY A 31 -29.63 -4.44 -4.73
N GLU A 32 -30.78 -4.20 -5.35
CA GLU A 32 -31.41 -5.15 -6.26
C GLU A 32 -30.60 -5.36 -7.54
N LYS A 33 -30.14 -4.27 -8.18
CA LYS A 33 -29.24 -4.36 -9.34
C LYS A 33 -27.96 -5.13 -9.00
N LEU A 34 -27.39 -4.88 -7.81
CA LEU A 34 -26.19 -5.58 -7.34
C LEU A 34 -26.46 -7.06 -7.08
N ALA A 35 -27.59 -7.40 -6.45
CA ALA A 35 -27.99 -8.78 -6.19
C ALA A 35 -28.21 -9.55 -7.51
N ASN A 36 -28.88 -8.95 -8.49
CA ASN A 36 -29.05 -9.51 -9.84
C ASN A 36 -27.72 -9.75 -10.55
N LEU A 37 -26.82 -8.75 -10.55
CA LEU A 37 -25.50 -8.88 -11.14
C LEU A 37 -24.70 -10.04 -10.51
N TYR A 38 -24.76 -10.17 -9.20
CA TYR A 38 -24.05 -11.23 -8.48
C TYR A 38 -24.70 -12.60 -8.62
N ALA A 39 -26.02 -12.67 -8.71
CA ALA A 39 -26.74 -13.89 -9.05
C ALA A 39 -26.32 -14.42 -10.42
N PHE A 40 -26.31 -13.53 -11.43
CA PHE A 40 -25.90 -13.86 -12.79
C PHE A 40 -24.44 -14.37 -12.84
N ASN A 41 -23.54 -13.70 -12.14
CA ASN A 41 -22.11 -14.04 -12.13
C ASN A 41 -21.71 -15.10 -11.10
N LYS A 42 -22.68 -15.72 -10.39
CA LYS A 42 -22.43 -16.71 -9.33
C LYS A 42 -21.45 -16.17 -8.26
N LEU A 43 -21.63 -14.92 -7.83
CA LEU A 43 -20.85 -14.26 -6.78
C LEU A 43 -21.66 -14.22 -5.49
N VAL A 44 -21.03 -14.52 -4.35
CA VAL A 44 -21.64 -14.54 -3.03
C VAL A 44 -21.22 -13.30 -2.24
N ILE A 45 -22.18 -12.61 -1.63
CA ILE A 45 -21.98 -11.39 -0.84
C ILE A 45 -21.54 -11.76 0.58
N GLY A 46 -20.23 -11.75 0.82
CA GLY A 46 -19.63 -12.16 2.09
C GLY A 46 -20.16 -11.42 3.31
N GLY A 47 -20.40 -10.10 3.18
CA GLY A 47 -20.91 -9.25 4.27
C GLY A 47 -22.32 -9.58 4.75
N THR A 48 -23.04 -10.48 4.07
CA THR A 48 -24.40 -10.92 4.46
C THR A 48 -24.45 -12.35 5.02
N ILE A 49 -23.33 -13.09 4.94
CA ILE A 49 -23.28 -14.52 5.29
C ILE A 49 -23.17 -14.74 6.80
N PHE A 50 -22.42 -13.89 7.51
CA PHE A 50 -22.02 -14.15 8.88
C PHE A 50 -22.85 -13.36 9.91
N PRO A 51 -23.27 -14.00 11.01
CA PRO A 51 -24.03 -13.34 12.06
C PRO A 51 -23.12 -12.40 12.87
N HIS A 52 -23.26 -11.10 12.65
CA HIS A 52 -22.52 -10.06 13.36
C HIS A 52 -23.40 -9.03 14.05
N LYS A 53 -22.87 -8.38 15.09
CA LYS A 53 -23.50 -7.17 15.66
C LYS A 53 -23.49 -6.04 14.62
N ARG A 54 -24.49 -5.14 14.65
CA ARG A 54 -24.61 -3.99 13.71
C ARG A 54 -23.30 -3.20 13.56
N ILE A 55 -22.58 -3.00 14.66
CA ILE A 55 -21.28 -2.31 14.69
C ILE A 55 -20.17 -2.94 13.82
N HIS A 56 -20.33 -4.21 13.44
CA HIS A 56 -19.41 -4.96 12.58
C HIS A 56 -19.95 -5.17 11.16
N LYS A 57 -21.14 -4.64 10.84
CA LYS A 57 -21.77 -4.70 9.52
C LYS A 57 -21.82 -3.34 8.83
N THR A 58 -22.00 -2.26 9.61
CA THR A 58 -22.00 -0.89 9.10
C THR A 58 -20.67 -0.61 8.39
N THR A 59 -20.69 -0.23 7.13
CA THR A 59 -19.48 0.15 6.37
C THR A 59 -19.37 1.64 6.17
N TRP A 60 -20.48 2.38 6.29
CA TRP A 60 -20.51 3.83 6.14
C TRP A 60 -21.36 4.48 7.23
N ILE A 61 -20.94 5.66 7.69
CA ILE A 61 -21.70 6.53 8.60
C ILE A 61 -21.81 7.91 7.99
N SER A 62 -23.01 8.48 7.98
CA SER A 62 -23.24 9.85 7.53
C SER A 62 -22.42 10.88 8.31
N PRO A 63 -22.11 12.05 7.72
CA PRO A 63 -21.36 13.11 8.38
C PRO A 63 -21.99 13.60 9.69
N ASP A 64 -23.32 13.56 9.80
CA ASP A 64 -24.10 13.91 10.99
C ASP A 64 -24.18 12.77 12.03
N HIS A 65 -23.57 11.63 11.72
CA HIS A 65 -23.49 10.41 12.54
C HIS A 65 -24.83 9.76 12.93
N THR A 66 -25.91 10.10 12.23
CA THR A 66 -27.25 9.55 12.46
C THR A 66 -27.47 8.27 11.67
N THR A 67 -27.04 8.27 10.41
CA THR A 67 -27.33 7.23 9.43
C THR A 67 -26.14 6.30 9.30
N GLN A 68 -26.44 5.01 9.25
CA GLN A 68 -25.44 3.94 9.19
C GLN A 68 -25.89 2.90 8.18
N ASN A 69 -25.09 2.72 7.12
CA ASN A 69 -25.43 1.83 6.01
C ASN A 69 -24.34 0.79 5.75
N GLN A 70 -24.71 -0.27 5.06
CA GLN A 70 -23.80 -1.29 4.53
C GLN A 70 -23.80 -1.18 2.99
N ILE A 71 -22.84 -0.43 2.45
CA ILE A 71 -22.73 -0.11 1.01
C ILE A 71 -21.43 -0.62 0.39
N ASP A 72 -20.46 -0.99 1.21
CA ASP A 72 -19.23 -1.65 0.79
C ASP A 72 -19.39 -3.16 0.90
N HIS A 73 -19.06 -3.88 -0.18
CA HIS A 73 -19.25 -5.33 -0.22
C HIS A 73 -17.98 -6.05 -0.68
N ILE A 74 -17.66 -7.14 0.03
CA ILE A 74 -16.72 -8.15 -0.43
C ILE A 74 -17.54 -9.31 -1.01
N CYS A 75 -17.30 -9.60 -2.29
CA CYS A 75 -17.91 -10.70 -3.00
C CYS A 75 -16.86 -11.75 -3.34
N ILE A 76 -17.28 -13.01 -3.40
CA ILE A 76 -16.42 -14.14 -3.78
C ILE A 76 -17.18 -15.06 -4.73
N ASN A 77 -16.50 -15.70 -5.68
CA ASN A 77 -17.15 -16.69 -6.53
C ASN A 77 -17.75 -17.83 -5.69
N LYS A 78 -18.95 -18.29 -6.05
CA LYS A 78 -19.73 -19.32 -5.34
C LYS A 78 -18.92 -20.59 -5.09
N THR A 79 -18.05 -20.97 -6.03
CA THR A 79 -17.15 -22.14 -5.88
C THR A 79 -16.20 -21.98 -4.70
N PHE A 80 -15.73 -20.76 -4.45
CA PHE A 80 -14.84 -20.44 -3.33
C PHE A 80 -15.61 -19.95 -2.08
N ARG A 81 -16.94 -20.00 -2.04
CA ARG A 81 -17.72 -19.59 -0.87
C ARG A 81 -17.23 -20.24 0.42
N ARG A 82 -16.79 -21.50 0.38
CA ARG A 82 -16.31 -22.23 1.57
C ARG A 82 -14.93 -21.78 2.05
N THR A 83 -14.21 -20.97 1.30
CA THR A 83 -12.90 -20.46 1.71
C THR A 83 -13.00 -19.19 2.53
N ILE A 84 -14.15 -18.49 2.52
CA ILE A 84 -14.35 -17.30 3.34
C ILE A 84 -14.78 -17.74 4.74
N GLU A 85 -14.00 -17.33 5.75
CA GLU A 85 -14.23 -17.70 7.15
C GLU A 85 -14.95 -16.58 7.90
N ASP A 86 -14.70 -15.33 7.54
CA ASP A 86 -15.38 -14.17 8.13
C ASP A 86 -15.38 -12.97 7.17
N VAL A 87 -16.39 -12.10 7.28
CA VAL A 87 -16.40 -10.75 6.69
C VAL A 87 -16.97 -9.78 7.69
N ARG A 88 -16.15 -8.81 8.11
CA ARG A 88 -16.52 -7.86 9.17
C ARG A 88 -15.88 -6.50 9.01
N THR A 89 -16.59 -5.48 9.48
CA THR A 89 -16.07 -4.12 9.60
C THR A 89 -15.18 -3.97 10.82
N LYS A 90 -14.00 -3.36 10.63
CA LYS A 90 -13.04 -2.98 11.67
C LYS A 90 -13.23 -1.51 12.06
N ARG A 91 -14.29 -1.21 12.82
CA ARG A 91 -14.62 0.16 13.30
C ARG A 91 -13.49 0.87 14.07
N LYS A 92 -12.58 0.13 14.71
CA LYS A 92 -11.44 0.71 15.45
C LYS A 92 -10.31 1.22 14.56
N ALA A 93 -10.29 0.88 13.28
CA ALA A 93 -9.26 1.38 12.36
C ALA A 93 -9.48 2.87 12.05
N ASP A 94 -8.47 3.70 12.32
CA ASP A 94 -8.51 5.15 12.01
C ASP A 94 -8.08 5.40 10.56
N ILE A 95 -9.06 5.44 9.66
CA ILE A 95 -8.87 5.76 8.23
C ILE A 95 -9.31 7.19 7.87
N ALA A 96 -9.73 8.00 8.86
CA ALA A 96 -10.17 9.39 8.66
C ALA A 96 -11.17 9.58 7.50
N SER A 97 -12.05 8.59 7.29
CA SER A 97 -13.15 8.57 6.32
C SER A 97 -14.46 8.28 7.06
N ASP A 98 -15.55 8.67 6.43
CA ASP A 98 -16.93 8.27 6.70
C ASP A 98 -17.19 6.78 6.41
N HIS A 99 -16.33 6.13 5.63
CA HIS A 99 -16.27 4.67 5.50
C HIS A 99 -15.42 4.04 6.60
N HIS A 100 -15.76 2.80 6.93
CA HIS A 100 -14.99 1.91 7.78
C HIS A 100 -14.31 0.82 6.98
N LEU A 101 -13.18 0.33 7.51
CA LEU A 101 -12.44 -0.75 6.88
C LEU A 101 -13.22 -2.07 6.95
N LEU A 102 -13.61 -2.60 5.79
CA LEU A 102 -14.21 -3.92 5.65
C LEU A 102 -13.11 -4.97 5.38
N VAL A 103 -13.10 -6.06 6.14
CA VAL A 103 -12.06 -7.11 6.04
C VAL A 103 -12.71 -8.46 5.88
N ALA A 104 -12.18 -9.26 4.95
CA ALA A 104 -12.51 -10.67 4.81
C ALA A 104 -11.35 -11.54 5.31
N GLU A 105 -11.68 -12.58 6.08
CA GLU A 105 -10.78 -13.65 6.48
C GLU A 105 -11.03 -14.85 5.58
N MET A 106 -9.96 -15.41 5.01
CA MET A 106 -10.07 -16.45 4.00
C MET A 106 -8.98 -17.51 4.17
N LYS A 107 -9.38 -18.78 4.03
CA LYS A 107 -8.49 -19.94 4.04
C LYS A 107 -8.44 -20.58 2.65
N LEU A 108 -7.31 -20.37 1.97
CA LEU A 108 -7.05 -20.92 0.66
C LEU A 108 -6.15 -22.17 0.75
N LYS A 109 -6.56 -23.25 0.11
CA LYS A 109 -5.73 -24.44 -0.09
C LYS A 109 -5.10 -24.37 -1.48
N LEU A 110 -3.97 -23.66 -1.59
CA LEU A 110 -3.24 -23.53 -2.85
C LEU A 110 -2.09 -24.55 -2.90
N LYS A 111 -1.81 -25.07 -4.10
CA LYS A 111 -0.58 -25.84 -4.33
C LYS A 111 0.61 -24.92 -4.08
N LYS A 112 1.45 -25.29 -3.12
CA LYS A 112 2.67 -24.54 -2.78
C LYS A 112 3.63 -24.63 -3.97
N HIS A 113 3.78 -23.54 -4.71
CA HIS A 113 4.98 -23.38 -5.53
C HIS A 113 6.11 -22.99 -4.56
N TRP A 114 7.19 -23.76 -4.54
CA TRP A 114 8.37 -23.40 -3.77
C TRP A 114 9.12 -22.32 -4.54
N THR A 115 8.76 -21.05 -4.35
CA THR A 115 9.80 -20.04 -4.33
C THR A 115 10.58 -20.30 -3.06
N THR A 116 11.87 -20.65 -3.18
CA THR A 116 12.77 -20.71 -2.03
C THR A 116 12.47 -19.49 -1.16
N GLY A 117 11.91 -19.72 0.02
CA GLY A 117 11.37 -18.66 0.85
C GLY A 117 12.48 -17.69 1.14
N TRP A 118 12.48 -16.55 0.46
CA TRP A 118 13.28 -15.41 0.87
C TRP A 118 12.62 -14.92 2.15
N THR A 119 12.93 -15.57 3.26
CA THR A 119 12.63 -15.03 4.59
C THR A 119 13.15 -13.60 4.54
N ILE A 120 12.27 -12.61 4.66
CA ILE A 120 12.67 -11.21 4.71
C ILE A 120 13.57 -11.11 5.94
N SER A 121 14.87 -11.27 5.74
CA SER A 121 15.84 -11.28 6.81
C SER A 121 15.77 -9.91 7.45
N GLN A 122 15.47 -9.86 8.75
CA GLN A 122 15.44 -8.63 9.49
C GLN A 122 16.86 -8.05 9.48
N LYS A 123 17.08 -7.05 8.63
CA LYS A 123 18.41 -6.47 8.41
C LYS A 123 18.95 -5.86 9.71
N PHE A 124 20.19 -6.13 10.06
CA PHE A 124 20.88 -5.50 11.17
C PHE A 124 21.41 -4.11 10.81
N LYS A 125 21.65 -3.26 11.81
CA LYS A 125 22.25 -1.93 11.62
C LYS A 125 23.77 -2.01 11.40
N THR A 126 24.20 -2.52 10.26
CA THR A 126 25.64 -2.72 9.95
C THR A 126 26.46 -1.43 9.93
N ALA A 127 25.84 -0.26 9.68
CA ALA A 127 26.52 1.03 9.77
C ALA A 127 27.13 1.31 11.15
N PHE A 128 26.59 0.69 12.22
CA PHE A 128 27.16 0.80 13.56
C PHE A 128 28.53 0.14 13.72
N LEU A 129 28.97 -0.69 12.77
CA LEU A 129 30.32 -1.24 12.76
C LEU A 129 31.37 -0.25 12.24
N GLN A 130 30.95 0.91 11.70
CA GLN A 130 31.87 2.00 11.37
C GLN A 130 32.35 2.77 12.62
N ASP A 131 31.59 2.68 13.72
CA ASP A 131 31.99 3.22 15.01
C ASP A 131 32.97 2.26 15.71
N THR A 132 34.18 2.74 16.01
CA THR A 132 35.26 1.93 16.57
C THR A 132 34.88 1.29 17.92
N ASN A 133 34.12 1.98 18.76
CA ASN A 133 33.72 1.47 20.07
C ASN A 133 32.70 0.34 19.93
N LYS A 134 31.72 0.50 19.06
CA LYS A 134 30.73 -0.56 18.76
C LYS A 134 31.36 -1.74 18.04
N LEU A 135 32.30 -1.52 17.14
CA LEU A 135 33.06 -2.59 16.51
C LEU A 135 33.82 -3.43 17.53
N ASN A 136 34.51 -2.77 18.49
CA ASN A 136 35.23 -3.47 19.55
C ASN A 136 34.29 -4.25 20.47
N LYS A 137 33.14 -3.67 20.83
CA LYS A 137 32.10 -4.37 21.60
C LYS A 137 31.54 -5.57 20.84
N PHE A 138 31.34 -5.45 19.53
CA PHE A 138 30.88 -6.55 18.67
C PHE A 138 31.91 -7.69 18.63
N LYS A 139 33.19 -7.36 18.40
CA LYS A 139 34.29 -8.35 18.41
C LYS A 139 34.34 -9.10 19.73
N LEU A 140 34.31 -8.38 20.86
CA LEU A 140 34.38 -8.98 22.18
C LEU A 140 33.19 -9.90 22.47
N ALA A 141 31.97 -9.44 22.20
CA ALA A 141 30.76 -10.25 22.39
C ALA A 141 30.75 -11.49 21.50
N LEU A 142 31.23 -11.37 20.25
CA LEU A 142 31.31 -12.47 19.31
C LEU A 142 32.33 -13.51 19.76
N SER A 143 33.54 -13.07 20.13
CA SER A 143 34.60 -13.95 20.65
C SER A 143 34.16 -14.71 21.89
N ASN A 144 33.49 -14.05 22.84
CA ASN A 144 32.98 -14.72 24.05
C ASN A 144 31.97 -15.83 23.72
N LYS A 145 31.09 -15.60 22.75
CA LYS A 145 30.10 -16.61 22.34
C LYS A 145 30.71 -17.75 21.55
N PHE A 146 31.71 -17.48 20.72
CA PHE A 146 32.45 -18.53 20.02
C PHE A 146 33.33 -19.36 20.97
N GLN A 147 33.88 -18.75 22.02
CA GLN A 147 34.60 -19.50 23.05
C GLN A 147 33.67 -20.48 23.76
N ALA A 148 32.51 -20.01 24.24
CA ALA A 148 31.50 -20.87 24.85
C ALA A 148 30.96 -21.94 23.89
N PHE A 149 30.88 -21.62 22.59
CA PHE A 149 30.47 -22.57 21.55
C PHE A 149 31.53 -23.64 21.27
N HIS A 150 32.81 -23.29 21.30
CA HIS A 150 33.91 -24.24 21.12
C HIS A 150 33.93 -25.29 22.25
N ASP A 151 33.61 -24.88 23.49
CA ASP A 151 33.50 -25.80 24.62
C ASP A 151 32.36 -26.83 24.44
N LEU A 152 31.31 -26.46 23.70
CA LEU A 152 30.17 -27.33 23.35
C LEU A 152 30.44 -28.27 22.15
N LEU A 153 31.34 -27.89 21.24
CA LEU A 153 31.69 -28.68 20.05
C LEU A 153 32.54 -29.91 20.38
N ASN A 154 33.28 -29.89 21.49
CA ASN A 154 34.14 -30.98 21.94
C ASN A 154 33.38 -32.14 22.61
N GLY A 155 32.04 -32.08 22.66
CA GLY A 155 31.19 -33.20 23.08
C GLY A 155 30.98 -34.22 21.97
N GLU A 156 31.08 -35.50 22.31
CA GLU A 156 30.86 -36.63 21.39
C GLU A 156 29.44 -36.58 20.78
N GLY A 157 29.32 -36.44 19.44
CA GLY A 157 28.04 -36.53 18.72
C GLY A 157 27.54 -35.29 17.94
N THR A 158 28.38 -34.28 17.67
CA THR A 158 27.94 -33.10 16.91
C THR A 158 27.94 -33.31 15.39
N THR A 159 26.78 -33.11 14.74
CA THR A 159 26.64 -33.17 13.27
C THR A 159 27.02 -31.85 12.60
N VAL A 160 27.36 -31.87 11.31
CA VAL A 160 27.69 -30.66 10.53
C VAL A 160 26.56 -29.63 10.57
N GLU A 161 25.30 -30.08 10.57
CA GLU A 161 24.11 -29.22 10.68
C GLU A 161 24.01 -28.55 12.05
N SER A 162 24.35 -29.26 13.12
CA SER A 162 24.39 -28.70 14.48
C SER A 162 25.47 -27.63 14.59
N ASN A 163 26.63 -27.87 13.99
CA ASN A 163 27.75 -26.92 13.98
C ASN A 163 27.38 -25.65 13.22
N TRP A 164 26.77 -25.80 12.04
CA TRP A 164 26.28 -24.66 11.26
C TRP A 164 25.20 -23.86 12.01
N LYS A 165 24.28 -24.54 12.69
CA LYS A 165 23.24 -23.89 13.50
C LYS A 165 23.86 -23.06 14.63
N GLY A 166 24.85 -23.61 15.34
CA GLY A 166 25.53 -22.90 16.42
C GLY A 166 26.33 -21.69 15.96
N ILE A 167 27.07 -21.80 14.84
CA ILE A 167 27.76 -20.66 14.20
C ILE A 167 26.75 -19.56 13.86
N LYS A 168 25.64 -19.93 13.23
CA LYS A 168 24.58 -19.00 12.85
C LYS A 168 23.97 -18.32 14.08
N GLU A 169 23.71 -19.06 15.15
CA GLU A 169 23.15 -18.54 16.40
C GLU A 169 24.12 -17.59 17.13
N ALA A 170 25.41 -17.92 17.19
CA ALA A 170 26.43 -17.05 17.77
C ALA A 170 26.51 -15.70 17.03
N ILE A 171 26.59 -15.72 15.70
CA ILE A 171 26.63 -14.51 14.87
C ILE A 171 25.33 -13.72 14.99
N THR A 172 24.17 -14.40 14.88
CA THR A 172 22.86 -13.73 14.87
C THR A 172 22.55 -13.11 16.23
N SER A 173 22.79 -13.82 17.33
CA SER A 173 22.59 -13.29 18.69
C SER A 173 23.50 -12.11 19.01
N THR A 174 24.76 -12.12 18.55
CA THR A 174 25.68 -10.98 18.71
C THR A 174 25.20 -9.78 17.91
N CYS A 175 24.72 -10.00 16.68
CA CYS A 175 24.08 -8.96 15.89
C CYS A 175 22.86 -8.36 16.61
N HIS A 176 22.01 -9.18 17.25
CA HIS A 176 20.88 -8.69 18.03
C HIS A 176 21.32 -7.83 19.22
N GLU A 177 22.32 -8.29 19.97
CA GLU A 177 22.78 -7.65 21.20
C GLU A 177 23.48 -6.31 20.95
N VAL A 178 24.35 -6.24 19.94
CA VAL A 178 25.23 -5.08 19.73
C VAL A 178 24.70 -4.14 18.65
N LEU A 179 24.19 -4.68 17.54
CA LEU A 179 23.73 -3.88 16.40
C LEU A 179 22.23 -3.58 16.50
N GLY A 180 21.45 -4.57 16.94
CA GLY A 180 20.00 -4.56 16.87
C GLY A 180 19.47 -4.53 15.42
N HIS A 181 18.16 -4.69 15.27
CA HIS A 181 17.53 -4.62 13.95
C HIS A 181 17.42 -3.20 13.44
N LYS A 182 17.51 -3.07 12.11
CA LYS A 182 16.96 -1.90 11.42
C LYS A 182 15.48 -1.86 11.74
N LYS A 183 15.08 -0.85 12.50
CA LYS A 183 13.66 -0.53 12.65
C LYS A 183 13.14 -0.15 11.28
N HIS A 184 11.89 -0.49 10.98
CA HIS A 184 11.19 0.15 9.88
C HIS A 184 11.19 1.65 10.19
N HIS A 185 12.06 2.39 9.52
CA HIS A 185 12.03 3.82 9.63
C HIS A 185 10.66 4.25 9.10
N HIS A 186 9.94 5.04 9.90
CA HIS A 186 8.94 5.92 9.32
C HIS A 186 9.61 6.68 8.17
N LYS A 187 8.84 7.03 7.14
CA LYS A 187 9.38 7.74 5.98
C LYS A 187 10.29 8.87 6.49
N GLU A 188 11.53 8.94 5.97
CA GLU A 188 12.62 9.77 6.52
C GLU A 188 12.21 11.23 6.79
N TRP A 189 11.21 11.70 6.07
CA TRP A 189 10.68 13.06 6.14
C TRP A 189 9.69 13.35 7.28
N ILE A 190 9.15 12.35 7.98
CA ILE A 190 8.16 12.59 9.05
C ILE A 190 8.89 12.96 10.34
N THR A 191 8.61 14.14 10.88
CA THR A 191 9.23 14.64 12.11
C THR A 191 8.64 14.01 13.37
N VAL A 192 9.40 14.06 14.47
CA VAL A 192 8.95 13.56 15.79
C VAL A 192 7.72 14.32 16.29
N ASP A 193 7.67 15.64 16.06
CA ASP A 193 6.52 16.48 16.40
C ASP A 193 5.25 16.04 15.65
N THR A 194 5.36 15.77 14.35
CA THR A 194 4.23 15.22 13.58
C THR A 194 3.78 13.85 14.11
N LEU A 195 4.70 13.00 14.56
CA LEU A 195 4.35 11.72 15.19
C LEU A 195 3.57 11.91 16.50
N TYR A 196 3.95 12.89 17.32
CA TYR A 196 3.22 13.25 18.53
C TYR A 196 1.79 13.69 18.21
N LYS A 197 1.62 14.58 17.23
CA LYS A 197 0.29 15.02 16.76
C LYS A 197 -0.57 13.87 16.21
N ILE A 198 0.04 12.90 15.51
CA ILE A 198 -0.65 11.68 15.05
C ILE A 198 -1.14 10.86 16.25
N GLN A 199 -0.33 10.75 17.29
CA GLN A 199 -0.71 10.03 18.51
C GLN A 199 -1.84 10.75 19.25
N GLU A 200 -1.79 12.07 19.36
CA GLU A 200 -2.87 12.88 19.92
C GLU A 200 -4.18 12.68 19.15
N ARG A 201 -4.13 12.70 17.81
CA ARG A 201 -5.28 12.43 16.95
C ARG A 201 -5.90 11.06 17.24
N ARG A 202 -5.08 10.03 17.46
CA ARG A 202 -5.55 8.68 17.82
C ARG A 202 -6.25 8.67 19.18
N ASN A 203 -5.73 9.41 20.15
CA ASN A 203 -6.36 9.52 21.47
C ASN A 203 -7.74 10.20 21.37
N LYS A 204 -7.86 11.28 20.58
CA LYS A 204 -9.16 11.92 20.31
C LYS A 204 -10.13 10.98 19.58
N LYS A 205 -9.64 10.14 18.66
CA LYS A 205 -10.46 9.10 18.01
C LYS A 205 -10.95 8.05 18.99
N ALA A 206 -10.14 7.68 19.97
CA ALA A 206 -10.55 6.77 21.04
C ALA A 206 -11.70 7.37 21.86
N ALA A 207 -11.62 8.67 22.20
CA ALA A 207 -12.68 9.38 22.91
C ALA A 207 -14.03 9.33 22.17
N ILE A 208 -14.04 9.57 20.85
CA ILE A 208 -15.24 9.45 20.00
C ILE A 208 -15.86 8.04 20.08
N ASN A 209 -15.03 7.01 20.16
CA ASN A 209 -15.48 5.62 20.22
C ASN A 209 -16.05 5.23 21.59
N THR A 210 -15.63 5.90 22.66
CA THR A 210 -16.09 5.66 24.04
C THR A 210 -17.26 6.55 24.46
N SER A 211 -17.53 7.66 23.75
CA SER A 211 -18.66 8.55 24.04
C SER A 211 -19.99 7.81 24.06
N ARG A 212 -20.80 8.07 25.10
CA ARG A 212 -22.09 7.40 25.30
C ARG A 212 -23.26 8.25 24.81
N THR A 213 -23.14 9.58 24.93
CA THR A 213 -24.20 10.51 24.53
C THR A 213 -23.89 11.19 23.20
N ARG A 214 -24.94 11.69 22.53
CA ARG A 214 -24.81 12.41 21.25
C ARG A 214 -24.03 13.71 21.41
N ALA A 215 -24.25 14.43 22.51
CA ALA A 215 -23.55 15.68 22.82
C ALA A 215 -22.05 15.47 23.06
N GLU A 216 -21.68 14.46 23.85
CA GLU A 216 -20.27 14.07 24.06
C GLU A 216 -19.59 13.71 22.75
N LYS A 217 -20.27 12.92 21.91
CA LYS A 217 -19.73 12.48 20.63
C LYS A 217 -19.51 13.66 19.68
N ALA A 218 -20.45 14.62 19.63
CA ALA A 218 -20.31 15.83 18.83
C ALA A 218 -19.11 16.68 19.29
N LYS A 219 -18.93 16.86 20.61
CA LYS A 219 -17.79 17.57 21.19
C LYS A 219 -16.45 16.88 20.86
N ALA A 220 -16.36 15.57 21.10
CA ALA A 220 -15.15 14.79 20.80
C ALA A 220 -14.82 14.81 19.29
N GLN A 221 -15.84 14.84 18.43
CA GLN A 221 -15.68 14.94 16.99
C GLN A 221 -15.15 16.31 16.54
N ALA A 222 -15.60 17.41 17.15
CA ALA A 222 -15.06 18.74 16.90
C ALA A 222 -13.57 18.82 17.26
N GLU A 223 -13.20 18.29 18.44
CA GLU A 223 -11.80 18.22 18.89
C GLU A 223 -10.94 17.37 17.94
N TYR A 224 -11.41 16.18 17.54
CA TYR A 224 -10.71 15.34 16.57
C TYR A 224 -10.52 16.04 15.22
N THR A 225 -11.53 16.77 14.76
CA THR A 225 -11.49 17.47 13.47
C THR A 225 -10.39 18.52 13.45
N GLU A 226 -10.21 19.25 14.54
CA GLU A 226 -9.16 20.27 14.64
C GLU A 226 -7.76 19.64 14.70
N VAL A 227 -7.55 18.62 15.54
CA VAL A 227 -6.27 17.89 15.61
C VAL A 227 -5.95 17.23 14.26
N ASN A 228 -6.95 16.69 13.55
CA ASN A 228 -6.74 16.10 12.23
C ASN A 228 -6.31 17.14 11.18
N LYS A 229 -6.83 18.38 11.24
CA LYS A 229 -6.35 19.48 10.38
C LYS A 229 -4.89 19.79 10.68
N GLN A 230 -4.51 19.86 11.96
CA GLN A 230 -3.13 20.11 12.38
C GLN A 230 -2.18 19.01 11.89
N VAL A 231 -2.55 17.74 12.06
CA VAL A 231 -1.79 16.60 11.52
C VAL A 231 -1.62 16.70 10.01
N LYS A 232 -2.70 17.00 9.26
CA LYS A 232 -2.62 17.17 7.80
C LYS A 232 -1.70 18.33 7.40
N ARG A 233 -1.72 19.45 8.14
CA ARG A 233 -0.80 20.58 7.90
C ARG A 233 0.66 20.18 8.20
N SER A 234 0.91 19.56 9.34
CA SER A 234 2.24 19.09 9.78
C SER A 234 2.86 18.11 8.77
N ILE A 235 2.08 17.12 8.31
CA ILE A 235 2.52 16.15 7.30
C ILE A 235 2.89 16.83 5.98
N ARG A 236 2.12 17.83 5.54
CA ARG A 236 2.43 18.57 4.30
C ARG A 236 3.68 19.43 4.47
N ALA A 237 3.85 20.08 5.62
CA ALA A 237 5.01 20.89 5.93
C ALA A 237 6.29 20.04 5.98
N ASP A 238 6.26 18.92 6.72
CA ASP A 238 7.34 17.94 6.80
C ASP A 238 7.77 17.45 5.41
N LYS A 239 6.79 17.05 4.58
CA LYS A 239 7.06 16.57 3.22
C LYS A 239 7.67 17.68 2.35
N ARG A 240 7.16 18.90 2.45
CA ARG A 240 7.68 20.04 1.68
C ARG A 240 9.12 20.34 2.06
N LYS A 241 9.38 20.47 3.37
CA LYS A 241 10.72 20.70 3.91
C LYS A 241 11.71 19.64 3.43
N TYR A 242 11.34 18.37 3.51
CA TYR A 242 12.21 17.29 3.02
C TYR A 242 12.53 17.39 1.53
N VAL A 243 11.56 17.75 0.70
CA VAL A 243 11.79 17.94 -0.75
C VAL A 243 12.68 19.16 -1.00
N GLU A 244 12.48 20.26 -0.27
CA GLU A 244 13.33 21.45 -0.32
C GLU A 244 14.77 21.13 0.11
N ASP A 245 14.96 20.41 1.21
CA ASP A 245 16.27 19.97 1.70
C ASP A 245 16.98 19.07 0.66
N LEU A 246 16.25 18.15 0.02
CA LEU A 246 16.79 17.33 -1.07
C LEU A 246 17.17 18.17 -2.29
N ALA A 247 16.38 19.18 -2.64
CA ALA A 247 16.68 20.07 -3.76
C ALA A 247 17.93 20.92 -3.49
N MET A 248 18.05 21.50 -2.30
CA MET A 248 19.26 22.24 -1.87
C MET A 248 20.50 21.34 -1.87
N THR A 249 20.38 20.11 -1.36
CA THR A 249 21.49 19.13 -1.37
C THR A 249 21.90 18.80 -2.80
N LYS A 250 20.93 18.57 -3.70
CA LYS A 250 21.19 18.31 -5.12
C LYS A 250 21.91 19.47 -5.79
N GLU A 251 21.48 20.70 -5.53
CA GLU A 251 22.13 21.91 -6.08
C GLU A 251 23.56 22.05 -5.58
N LYS A 252 23.80 21.81 -4.28
CA LYS A 252 25.14 21.79 -3.71
C LYS A 252 26.03 20.72 -4.34
N SER A 253 25.56 19.47 -4.44
CA SER A 253 26.32 18.39 -5.07
C SER A 253 26.63 18.68 -6.54
N ALA A 254 25.74 19.38 -7.27
CA ALA A 254 26.00 19.83 -8.64
C ALA A 254 27.13 20.87 -8.70
N ARG A 255 27.14 21.85 -7.78
CA ARG A 255 28.20 22.86 -7.67
C ARG A 255 29.55 22.26 -7.28
N GLU A 256 29.55 21.20 -6.48
CA GLU A 256 30.74 20.47 -6.02
C GLU A 256 31.16 19.34 -6.98
N GLU A 257 30.50 19.20 -8.13
CA GLU A 257 30.72 18.12 -9.13
C GLU A 257 30.61 16.68 -8.55
N ASN A 258 29.91 16.51 -7.43
CA ASN A 258 29.68 15.21 -6.81
C ASN A 258 28.53 14.45 -7.51
N MET A 259 28.85 13.89 -8.67
CA MET A 259 27.89 13.19 -9.55
C MET A 259 27.21 11.99 -8.89
N ARG A 260 27.88 11.33 -7.93
CA ARG A 260 27.33 10.18 -7.21
C ARG A 260 26.14 10.59 -6.34
N GLU A 261 26.33 11.63 -5.54
CA GLU A 261 25.28 12.13 -4.64
C GLU A 261 24.11 12.75 -5.42
N LEU A 262 24.42 13.45 -6.52
CA LEU A 262 23.41 13.97 -7.45
C LEU A 262 22.50 12.88 -8.02
N TYR A 263 23.09 11.75 -8.45
CA TYR A 263 22.36 10.60 -8.97
C TYR A 263 21.51 9.92 -7.90
N ASP A 264 22.08 9.71 -6.70
CA ASP A 264 21.37 9.11 -5.58
C ASP A 264 20.14 9.94 -5.14
N ILE A 265 20.26 11.27 -5.09
CA ILE A 265 19.14 12.17 -4.80
C ILE A 265 18.08 12.11 -5.92
N THR A 266 18.50 12.11 -7.18
CA THR A 266 17.58 12.00 -8.32
C THR A 266 16.80 10.70 -8.26
N LYS A 267 17.47 9.57 -7.99
CA LYS A 267 16.81 8.27 -7.79
C LYS A 267 15.82 8.27 -6.62
N LYS A 268 16.13 8.95 -5.52
CA LYS A 268 15.20 9.11 -4.37
C LYS A 268 13.94 9.88 -4.74
N LEU A 269 14.05 10.96 -5.53
CA LEU A 269 12.93 11.81 -5.93
C LEU A 269 11.97 11.13 -6.91
N PHE A 270 12.51 10.48 -7.94
CA PHE A 270 11.72 9.85 -9.01
C PHE A 270 11.32 8.40 -8.69
N GLY A 271 11.92 7.79 -7.66
CA GLY A 271 11.75 6.38 -7.34
C GLY A 271 12.39 5.48 -8.39
N ASN A 272 12.25 4.16 -8.20
CA ASN A 272 12.62 3.23 -9.27
C ASN A 272 11.54 3.31 -10.34
N HIS A 273 11.89 3.78 -11.54
CA HIS A 273 11.06 3.54 -12.71
C HIS A 273 10.95 2.03 -12.85
N ARG A 274 9.75 1.48 -12.64
CA ARG A 274 9.47 0.15 -13.15
C ARG A 274 9.31 0.38 -14.64
N GLU A 275 10.31 -0.02 -15.42
CA GLU A 275 10.02 -0.40 -16.79
C GLU A 275 8.86 -1.38 -16.69
N THR A 276 7.69 -0.92 -17.14
CA THR A 276 6.67 -1.88 -17.47
C THR A 276 7.27 -2.63 -18.64
N GLU A 277 7.58 -3.91 -18.44
CA GLU A 277 7.75 -4.83 -19.56
C GLU A 277 6.41 -4.82 -20.30
N ARG A 278 6.25 -3.82 -21.18
CA ARG A 278 5.19 -3.83 -22.16
C ARG A 278 5.59 -4.95 -23.10
N LEU A 279 4.98 -6.10 -22.86
CA LEU A 279 5.08 -7.24 -23.75
C LEU A 279 4.78 -6.75 -25.16
N VAL A 280 5.72 -6.98 -26.06
CA VAL A 280 5.59 -6.60 -27.47
C VAL A 280 4.46 -7.43 -28.05
N LYS A 281 3.48 -6.77 -28.68
CA LYS A 281 2.35 -7.42 -29.33
C LYS A 281 2.49 -7.45 -30.85
N SER A 282 1.94 -8.48 -31.48
CA SER A 282 1.74 -8.54 -32.92
C SER A 282 0.73 -7.47 -33.38
N LYS A 283 0.50 -7.37 -34.69
CA LYS A 283 -0.55 -6.49 -35.23
C LYS A 283 -1.96 -6.97 -34.88
N GLU A 284 -2.09 -8.27 -34.66
CA GLU A 284 -3.31 -8.98 -34.26
C GLU A 284 -3.56 -8.95 -32.74
N ASP A 285 -2.79 -8.13 -32.02
CA ASP A 285 -2.87 -7.92 -30.56
C ASP A 285 -2.46 -9.15 -29.71
N GLU A 286 -1.76 -10.12 -30.31
CA GLU A 286 -1.21 -11.29 -29.63
C GLU A 286 0.15 -11.00 -28.98
N VAL A 287 0.42 -11.63 -27.84
CA VAL A 287 1.65 -11.39 -27.07
C VAL A 287 2.82 -12.19 -27.65
N ILE A 288 3.89 -11.50 -28.06
CA ILE A 288 5.11 -12.10 -28.61
C ILE A 288 6.08 -12.41 -27.47
N THR A 289 6.42 -13.68 -27.30
CA THR A 289 7.34 -14.16 -26.24
C THR A 289 8.75 -14.47 -26.74
N ASN A 290 8.95 -14.64 -28.05
CA ASN A 290 10.24 -14.93 -28.67
C ASN A 290 11.02 -13.64 -29.01
N ILE A 291 12.30 -13.55 -28.61
CA ILE A 291 13.18 -12.40 -28.84
C ILE A 291 13.34 -12.06 -30.32
N GLU A 292 13.42 -13.06 -31.19
CA GLU A 292 13.62 -12.87 -32.62
C GLU A 292 12.37 -12.28 -33.30
N GLU A 293 11.19 -12.77 -32.91
CA GLU A 293 9.90 -12.23 -33.34
C GLU A 293 9.69 -10.80 -32.82
N GLN A 294 10.11 -10.50 -31.58
CA GLN A 294 10.06 -9.13 -31.06
C GLN A 294 10.94 -8.18 -31.88
N ARG A 295 12.15 -8.60 -32.28
CA ARG A 295 13.01 -7.81 -33.17
C ARG A 295 12.36 -7.59 -34.53
N ASN A 296 11.78 -8.63 -35.13
CA ASN A 296 11.08 -8.51 -36.40
C ASN A 296 9.89 -7.55 -36.32
N ARG A 297 9.13 -7.61 -35.22
CA ARG A 297 8.02 -6.69 -34.95
C ARG A 297 8.47 -5.23 -34.83
N TRP A 298 9.63 -5.00 -34.20
CA TRP A 298 10.25 -3.67 -34.14
C TRP A 298 10.69 -3.17 -35.52
N VAL A 299 11.35 -4.01 -36.32
CA VAL A 299 11.75 -3.67 -37.69
C VAL A 299 10.53 -3.30 -38.54
N GLU A 300 9.45 -4.06 -38.44
CA GLU A 300 8.19 -3.80 -39.13
C GLU A 300 7.59 -2.45 -38.69
N HIS A 301 7.46 -2.22 -37.37
CA HIS A 301 6.93 -0.98 -36.83
C HIS A 301 7.73 0.26 -37.30
N SER A 302 9.06 0.18 -37.25
CA SER A 302 9.93 1.27 -37.69
C SER A 302 9.81 1.54 -39.19
N LYS A 303 9.68 0.48 -40.02
CA LYS A 303 9.47 0.64 -41.46
C LYS A 303 8.16 1.34 -41.77
N GLU A 304 7.06 0.99 -41.10
CA GLU A 304 5.75 1.63 -41.29
C GLU A 304 5.72 3.08 -40.81
N LEU A 305 6.41 3.37 -39.71
CA LEU A 305 6.43 4.71 -39.14
C LEU A 305 7.26 5.68 -39.99
N LEU A 306 8.42 5.24 -40.47
CA LEU A 306 9.39 6.09 -41.15
C LEU A 306 9.22 6.15 -42.67
N ASN A 307 8.59 5.15 -43.29
CA ASN A 307 8.39 5.10 -44.74
C ASN A 307 6.92 5.31 -45.14
N ARG A 308 6.24 6.27 -44.50
CA ARG A 308 4.89 6.63 -44.92
C ARG A 308 4.92 7.27 -46.31
N PRO A 309 4.03 6.87 -47.23
CA PRO A 309 3.88 7.55 -48.49
C PRO A 309 3.48 9.02 -48.24
N ALA A 310 3.83 9.90 -49.18
CA ALA A 310 3.38 11.27 -49.15
C ALA A 310 1.84 11.30 -49.03
N PRO A 311 1.27 12.16 -48.17
CA PRO A 311 -0.19 12.30 -48.07
C PRO A 311 -0.78 12.53 -49.46
N LEU A 312 -1.85 11.81 -49.80
CA LEU A 312 -2.53 11.96 -51.11
C LEU A 312 -3.13 13.36 -51.26
N ASP A 313 -3.52 13.97 -50.14
CA ASP A 313 -4.00 15.33 -50.08
C ASP A 313 -2.92 16.23 -49.47
N PRO A 314 -2.43 17.26 -50.18
CA PRO A 314 -1.59 18.26 -49.57
C PRO A 314 -2.36 18.92 -48.42
N PRO A 315 -1.73 19.18 -47.26
CA PRO A 315 -2.41 19.83 -46.14
C PRO A 315 -2.98 21.17 -46.61
N ASN A 316 -4.31 21.33 -46.47
CA ASN A 316 -4.96 22.62 -46.66
C ASN A 316 -4.55 23.53 -45.50
N ILE A 317 -3.42 24.22 -45.67
CA ILE A 317 -2.94 25.21 -44.72
C ILE A 317 -3.80 26.45 -44.96
N GLU A 318 -4.84 26.63 -44.14
CA GLU A 318 -5.54 27.91 -44.09
C GLU A 318 -4.51 29.00 -43.75
N VAL A 319 -4.48 30.05 -44.56
CA VAL A 319 -3.60 31.21 -44.37
C VAL A 319 -3.88 31.78 -42.98
N ALA A 320 -2.84 31.86 -42.15
CA ALA A 320 -2.95 32.43 -40.82
C ALA A 320 -3.53 33.85 -40.93
N PRO A 321 -4.61 34.18 -40.18
CA PRO A 321 -5.09 35.56 -40.10
C PRO A 321 -3.94 36.46 -39.66
N THR A 322 -3.66 37.49 -40.45
CA THR A 322 -2.48 38.37 -40.28
C THR A 322 -2.53 39.16 -38.98
N ASP A 323 -3.71 39.30 -38.38
CA ASP A 323 -3.91 40.08 -37.16
C ASP A 323 -4.62 39.26 -36.09
N LEU A 324 -3.83 38.76 -35.12
CA LEU A 324 -4.37 38.48 -33.80
C LEU A 324 -4.49 39.83 -33.07
N PRO A 325 -5.70 40.26 -32.64
CA PRO A 325 -5.84 41.45 -31.82
C PRO A 325 -5.17 41.17 -30.47
N ILE A 326 -3.93 41.64 -30.32
CA ILE A 326 -3.23 41.66 -29.05
C ILE A 326 -3.98 42.67 -28.18
N ASN A 327 -4.82 42.16 -27.27
CA ASN A 327 -5.40 42.97 -26.22
C ASN A 327 -4.30 43.31 -25.20
N VAL A 328 -3.54 44.37 -25.48
CA VAL A 328 -2.76 45.08 -24.48
C VAL A 328 -3.74 45.82 -23.57
N GLY A 329 -4.35 45.07 -22.65
CA GLY A 329 -5.07 45.62 -21.52
C GLY A 329 -4.10 46.45 -20.68
N LEU A 330 -4.06 47.75 -20.94
CA LEU A 330 -3.51 48.75 -20.05
C LEU A 330 -4.36 48.73 -18.77
N TRP A 331 -3.76 48.25 -17.69
CA TRP A 331 -4.26 48.49 -16.35
C TRP A 331 -3.92 49.94 -16.01
N ASN A 332 -4.93 50.82 -16.05
CA ASN A 332 -4.91 52.10 -15.34
C ASN A 332 -5.63 51.96 -14.01
#